data_AF-A0A4V2A2C4-F1
#
_entry.id   AF-A0A4V2A2C4-F1
#
_cell.length_a   1.000
_cell.length_b   1.000
_cell.length_c   1.000
_cell.angle_alpha   90.00
_cell.angle_beta   90.00
_cell.angle_gamma   90.00
#
_symmetry.space_group_name_H-M   'P 1'
#
loop_
_entity.id
_entity.type
_entity.pdbx_description
1 polymer ?
#
loop_
_entity_poly.entity_id
_entity_poly.type
_entity_poly.pdbx_seq_one_letter_code
_entity_poly.pdbx_strand_id
1 'polypeptide(L)'
;MTRHTARASDLDPDLVLRAYAMGVFPMSEHRDDPSVFWVEPRQRAILPLDGFHLSRSLRKTLASDRFRLTADTAFERMIALCAESAPDRPDTWINPAIERVFVALHRRGFAHSIECWDGNRLAGGLYGLALGRAFFGESMVTRVRDASKVAFAHLVARLKAGGFTLLDCQF
;
A
#
# COMPACT_ATOMS: atom_id res chain seq x y z
N MET A 1 -16.52 -16.91 1.92
CA MET A 1 -16.14 -15.67 1.21
C MET A 1 -17.07 -15.56 0.02
N THR A 2 -17.96 -14.58 0.01
CA THR A 2 -18.85 -14.34 -1.15
C THR A 2 -18.06 -13.51 -2.16
N ARG A 3 -17.76 -14.08 -3.34
CA ARG A 3 -17.02 -13.39 -4.40
C ARG A 3 -18.02 -12.80 -5.39
N HIS A 4 -18.09 -11.46 -5.47
CA HIS A 4 -18.78 -10.75 -6.55
C HIS A 4 -17.75 -10.23 -7.55
N THR A 5 -17.86 -10.64 -8.81
CA THR A 5 -16.90 -10.31 -9.87
C THR A 5 -17.40 -9.14 -10.72
N ALA A 6 -16.62 -8.08 -10.81
CA ALA A 6 -16.84 -6.96 -11.73
C ALA A 6 -15.80 -7.02 -12.86
N ARG A 7 -16.14 -6.49 -14.05
CA ARG A 7 -15.15 -6.29 -15.12
C ARG A 7 -14.19 -5.17 -14.72
N ALA A 8 -12.90 -5.39 -14.94
CA ALA A 8 -11.84 -4.49 -14.52
C ALA A 8 -11.76 -3.18 -15.33
N SER A 9 -12.50 -3.03 -16.42
CA SER A 9 -12.54 -1.79 -17.21
C SER A 9 -13.12 -0.58 -16.45
N ASP A 10 -13.87 -0.79 -15.36
CA ASP A 10 -14.75 0.23 -14.77
C ASP A 10 -14.67 0.33 -13.25
N LEU A 11 -13.50 0.12 -12.64
CA LEU A 11 -13.38 0.37 -11.19
C LEU A 11 -13.50 1.88 -10.91
N ASP A 12 -14.70 2.31 -10.58
CA ASP A 12 -15.02 3.67 -10.20
C ASP A 12 -14.35 4.03 -8.86
N PRO A 13 -13.52 5.09 -8.79
CA PRO A 13 -12.94 5.56 -7.53
C PRO A 13 -13.96 5.80 -6.42
N ASP A 14 -15.17 6.29 -6.74
CA ASP A 14 -16.19 6.58 -5.73
C ASP A 14 -16.77 5.29 -5.14
N LEU A 15 -16.94 4.26 -5.98
CA LEU A 15 -17.31 2.92 -5.53
C LEU A 15 -16.24 2.33 -4.62
N VAL A 16 -14.96 2.47 -4.98
CA VAL A 16 -13.85 2.00 -4.15
C VAL A 16 -13.86 2.69 -2.78
N LEU A 17 -14.00 4.01 -2.73
CA LEU A 17 -14.06 4.74 -1.45
C LEU A 17 -15.23 4.26 -0.57
N ARG A 18 -16.41 4.03 -1.15
CA ARG A 18 -17.56 3.46 -0.43
C ARG A 18 -17.27 2.06 0.08
N ALA A 19 -16.60 1.22 -0.71
CA ALA A 19 -16.20 -0.12 -0.30
C ALA A 19 -15.25 -0.06 0.91
N TYR A 20 -14.20 0.78 0.87
CA TYR A 20 -13.29 0.95 2.01
C TYR A 20 -14.01 1.44 3.27
N ALA A 21 -14.99 2.34 3.13
CA ALA A 21 -15.81 2.81 4.24
C ALA A 21 -16.64 1.69 4.91
N MET A 22 -17.01 0.66 4.14
CA MET A 22 -17.71 -0.54 4.63
C MET A 22 -16.76 -1.69 4.98
N GLY A 23 -15.44 -1.46 4.87
CA GLY A 23 -14.42 -2.45 5.15
C GLY A 23 -14.20 -3.51 4.08
N VAL A 24 -14.55 -3.19 2.84
CA VAL A 24 -14.41 -4.02 1.65
C VAL A 24 -13.34 -3.44 0.74
N PHE A 25 -12.51 -4.27 0.12
CA PHE A 25 -11.44 -3.82 -0.80
C PHE A 25 -11.37 -4.68 -2.08
N PRO A 26 -10.92 -4.11 -3.20
CA PRO A 26 -10.83 -4.82 -4.48
C PRO A 26 -9.51 -5.62 -4.60
N MET A 27 -9.58 -6.81 -5.19
CA MET A 27 -8.41 -7.62 -5.58
C MET A 27 -8.66 -8.30 -6.93
N SER A 28 -7.60 -8.70 -7.64
CA SER A 28 -7.67 -9.67 -8.74
C SER A 28 -6.95 -10.97 -8.37
N GLU A 29 -7.18 -12.05 -9.12
CA GLU A 29 -6.50 -13.31 -8.85
C GLU A 29 -5.04 -13.24 -9.32
N HIS A 30 -4.81 -12.63 -10.49
CA HIS A 30 -3.50 -12.49 -11.13
C HIS A 30 -3.30 -11.09 -11.71
N ARG A 31 -2.04 -10.77 -12.06
CA ARG A 31 -1.66 -9.49 -12.66
C ARG A 31 -2.39 -9.22 -13.98
N ASP A 32 -2.53 -10.27 -14.80
CA ASP A 32 -3.12 -10.19 -16.13
C ASP A 32 -4.62 -10.51 -16.13
N ASP A 33 -5.21 -10.75 -14.95
CA ASP A 33 -6.65 -11.04 -14.84
C ASP A 33 -7.47 -9.79 -15.19
N PRO A 34 -8.38 -9.87 -16.19
CA PRO A 34 -9.25 -8.75 -16.58
C PRO A 34 -10.44 -8.54 -15.64
N SER A 35 -10.51 -9.26 -14.52
CA SER A 35 -11.58 -9.18 -13.53
C SER A 35 -11.06 -8.69 -12.17
N VAL A 36 -11.97 -8.10 -11.40
CA VAL A 36 -11.73 -7.71 -10.01
C VAL A 36 -12.86 -8.28 -9.17
N PHE A 37 -12.54 -8.78 -7.99
CA PHE A 37 -13.49 -9.21 -6.98
C PHE A 37 -13.31 -8.40 -5.70
N TRP A 38 -14.39 -8.34 -4.91
CA TRP A 38 -14.42 -7.62 -3.64
C TRP A 38 -14.19 -8.59 -2.48
N VAL A 39 -13.37 -8.17 -1.51
CA VAL A 39 -13.01 -8.97 -0.34
C VAL A 39 -13.50 -8.28 0.93
N GLU A 40 -14.19 -9.07 1.76
CA GLU A 40 -14.60 -8.71 3.12
C GLU A 40 -14.11 -9.82 4.07
N PRO A 41 -12.99 -9.62 4.79
CA PRO A 41 -12.44 -10.64 5.65
C PRO A 41 -13.22 -10.73 6.97
N ARG A 42 -13.58 -11.95 7.40
CA ARG A 42 -14.29 -12.17 8.69
C ARG A 42 -13.47 -11.77 9.90
N GLN A 43 -12.15 -11.94 9.82
CA GLN A 43 -11.18 -11.45 10.78
C GLN A 43 -10.23 -10.54 10.02
N ARG A 44 -10.01 -9.34 10.55
CA ARG A 44 -9.26 -8.30 9.85
C ARG A 44 -7.98 -7.98 10.59
N ALA A 45 -6.86 -8.03 9.88
CA ALA A 45 -5.57 -7.72 10.45
C ALA A 45 -5.38 -6.21 10.55
N ILE A 46 -4.97 -5.75 11.72
CA ILE A 46 -4.57 -4.36 11.96
C ILE A 46 -3.19 -4.34 12.57
N LEU A 47 -2.45 -3.26 12.34
CA LEU A 47 -1.26 -2.94 13.12
C LEU A 47 -1.59 -1.81 14.10
N PRO A 48 -1.66 -2.09 15.40
CA PRO A 48 -1.78 -1.04 16.40
C PRO A 48 -0.61 -0.07 16.28
N LEU A 49 -0.88 1.21 16.04
CA LEU A 49 0.17 2.22 15.88
C LEU A 49 1.08 2.27 17.12
N ASP A 50 0.50 2.19 18.32
CA ASP A 50 1.24 2.16 19.59
C ASP A 50 1.90 0.81 19.92
N GLY A 51 1.56 -0.23 19.17
CA GLY A 51 2.21 -1.54 19.25
C GLY A 51 3.36 -1.74 18.27
N PHE A 52 3.71 -0.75 17.44
CA PHE A 52 4.76 -0.92 16.44
C PHE A 52 6.13 -1.19 17.06
N HIS A 53 6.67 -2.38 16.80
CA HIS A 53 7.99 -2.78 17.27
C HIS A 53 9.11 -2.33 16.34
N LEU A 54 9.80 -1.25 16.73
CA LEU A 54 11.01 -0.80 16.05
C LEU A 54 12.24 -1.58 16.53
N SER A 55 12.63 -2.61 15.77
CA SER A 55 13.77 -3.46 16.11
C SER A 55 15.10 -2.68 16.17
N ARG A 56 16.08 -3.20 16.91
CA ARG A 56 17.40 -2.57 17.05
C ARG A 56 18.14 -2.46 15.71
N SER A 57 18.01 -3.45 14.83
CA SER A 57 18.62 -3.42 13.49
C SER A 57 17.96 -2.36 12.61
N LEU A 58 16.63 -2.27 12.61
CA LEU A 58 15.91 -1.25 11.84
C LEU A 58 16.23 0.16 12.33
N ARG A 59 16.35 0.37 13.64
CA ARG A 59 16.79 1.65 14.22
C ARG A 59 18.18 2.05 13.72
N LYS A 60 19.12 1.10 13.61
CA LYS A 60 20.45 1.36 13.06
C LYS A 60 20.40 1.74 11.58
N THR A 61 19.57 1.05 10.79
CA THR A 61 19.37 1.36 9.37
C THR A 61 18.78 2.74 9.16
N LEU A 62 17.79 3.13 9.99
CA LEU A 62 17.22 4.48 9.95
C LEU A 62 18.26 5.55 10.28
N ALA A 63 19.08 5.32 11.31
CA ALA A 63 20.10 6.28 11.76
C ALA A 63 21.32 6.38 10.84
N SER A 64 21.45 5.52 9.82
CA SER A 64 22.58 5.55 8.90
C SER A 64 22.41 6.54 7.74
N ASP A 65 21.24 7.18 7.64
CA ASP A 65 20.87 8.13 6.57
C ASP A 65 21.17 7.62 5.15
N ARG A 66 21.12 6.30 4.97
CA ARG A 66 21.39 5.66 3.67
C ARG A 66 20.29 5.97 2.68
N PHE A 67 19.05 5.92 3.14
CA PHE A 67 17.88 6.05 2.28
C PHE A 67 17.32 7.46 2.34
N ARG A 68 17.00 8.02 1.17
CA ARG A 68 16.17 9.23 1.08
C ARG A 68 14.71 8.81 1.02
N LEU A 69 13.87 9.42 1.85
CA LEU A 69 12.43 9.14 1.90
C LEU A 69 11.65 10.28 1.27
N THR A 70 10.67 9.94 0.45
CA THR A 70 9.66 10.89 -0.03
C THR A 70 8.26 10.35 0.27
N ALA A 71 7.27 11.22 0.15
CA ALA A 71 5.87 10.85 0.16
C ALA A 71 5.18 11.49 -1.03
N ASP A 72 4.28 10.75 -1.68
CA ASP A 72 3.44 11.24 -2.78
C ASP A 72 4.22 11.88 -3.94
N THR A 73 5.50 11.53 -4.09
CA THR A 73 6.37 12.12 -5.13
C THR A 73 6.47 11.22 -6.35
N ALA A 74 6.22 9.92 -6.19
CA ALA A 74 6.34 8.95 -7.27
C ALA A 74 5.29 7.83 -7.17
N PHE A 75 4.05 8.17 -6.81
CA PHE A 75 2.97 7.20 -6.58
C PHE A 75 2.78 6.21 -7.75
N GLU A 76 2.71 6.71 -8.99
CA GLU A 76 2.55 5.85 -10.18
C GLU A 76 3.71 4.85 -10.33
N ARG A 77 4.95 5.28 -10.04
CA ARG A 77 6.12 4.39 -10.03
C ARG A 77 6.09 3.42 -8.85
N MET A 78 5.53 3.86 -7.72
CA MET A 78 5.48 3.05 -6.51
C MET A 78 4.48 1.89 -6.67
N ILE A 79 3.27 2.18 -7.15
CA ILE A 79 2.27 1.13 -7.40
C ILE A 79 2.73 0.17 -8.49
N ALA A 80 3.33 0.67 -9.57
CA ALA A 80 3.93 -0.18 -10.61
C ALA A 80 5.01 -1.09 -10.03
N LEU A 81 5.89 -0.57 -9.15
CA LEU A 81 6.93 -1.38 -8.50
C LEU A 81 6.34 -2.47 -7.58
N CYS A 82 5.25 -2.17 -6.85
CA CYS A 82 4.53 -3.17 -6.04
C CYS A 82 3.86 -4.26 -6.88
N ALA A 83 3.62 -3.96 -8.14
CA ALA A 83 2.88 -4.80 -9.07
C ALA A 83 3.78 -5.55 -10.08
N GLU A 84 5.10 -5.34 -10.01
CA GLU A 84 6.10 -6.17 -10.67
C GLU A 84 6.23 -7.53 -9.97
N SER A 85 6.48 -8.57 -10.77
CA SER A 85 6.93 -9.86 -10.26
C SER A 85 8.36 -9.79 -9.70
N ALA A 86 8.65 -10.67 -8.74
CA ALA A 86 9.96 -10.86 -8.16
C ALA A 86 10.26 -12.38 -8.06
N PRO A 87 11.53 -12.80 -7.93
CA PRO A 87 11.86 -14.23 -7.84
C PRO A 87 11.14 -14.98 -6.71
N ASP A 88 10.86 -14.30 -5.60
CA ASP A 88 10.12 -14.79 -4.43
C ASP A 88 8.61 -14.55 -4.50
N ARG A 89 8.16 -13.74 -5.47
CA ARG A 89 6.75 -13.39 -5.70
C ARG A 89 6.51 -13.28 -7.21
N PRO A 90 6.35 -14.41 -7.93
CA PRO A 90 6.28 -14.41 -9.39
C PRO A 90 5.01 -13.75 -9.93
N ASP A 91 4.01 -13.49 -9.08
CA ASP A 91 2.72 -12.93 -9.46
C ASP A 91 2.17 -11.95 -8.42
N THR A 92 1.21 -11.11 -8.82
CA THR A 92 0.58 -10.08 -8.00
C THR A 92 -0.92 -9.98 -8.28
N TRP A 93 -1.69 -9.55 -7.29
CA TRP A 93 -3.11 -9.23 -7.44
C TRP A 93 -3.35 -7.81 -8.00
N ILE A 94 -2.28 -7.03 -8.21
CA ILE A 94 -2.40 -5.64 -8.67
C ILE A 94 -2.45 -5.65 -10.19
N ASN A 95 -3.64 -5.84 -10.75
CA ASN A 95 -3.87 -5.76 -12.20
C ASN A 95 -3.96 -4.30 -12.69
N PRO A 96 -3.94 -4.06 -14.02
CA PRO A 96 -4.00 -2.70 -14.56
C PRO A 96 -5.22 -1.87 -14.13
N ALA A 97 -6.34 -2.49 -13.76
CA ALA A 97 -7.51 -1.74 -13.29
C ALA A 97 -7.34 -1.20 -11.88
N ILE A 98 -6.79 -2.03 -10.99
CA ILE A 98 -6.45 -1.63 -9.64
C ILE A 98 -5.39 -0.53 -9.69
N GLU A 99 -4.39 -0.64 -10.56
CA GLU A 99 -3.42 0.44 -10.75
C GLU A 99 -4.09 1.76 -11.15
N ARG A 100 -4.94 1.73 -12.19
CA ARG A 100 -5.62 2.93 -12.68
C ARG A 100 -6.49 3.60 -11.62
N VAL A 101 -7.29 2.82 -10.87
CA VAL A 101 -8.18 3.41 -9.86
C VAL A 101 -7.40 4.01 -8.70
N PHE A 102 -6.30 3.37 -8.27
CA PHE A 102 -5.46 3.92 -7.21
C PHE A 102 -4.68 5.17 -7.65
N VAL A 103 -4.25 5.23 -8.91
CA VAL A 103 -3.68 6.47 -9.48
C VAL A 103 -4.73 7.59 -9.51
N ALA A 104 -5.98 7.28 -9.87
CA ALA A 104 -7.07 8.25 -9.81
C ALA A 104 -7.36 8.71 -8.37
N LEU A 105 -7.35 7.79 -7.40
CA LEU A 105 -7.53 8.10 -5.98
C LEU A 105 -6.38 8.92 -5.41
N HIS A 106 -5.16 8.68 -5.87
CA HIS A 106 -3.99 9.48 -5.49
C HIS A 106 -4.14 10.93 -5.95
N ARG A 107 -4.54 11.14 -7.22
CA ARG A 107 -4.82 12.48 -7.76
C ARG A 107 -5.95 13.21 -7.01
N ARG A 108 -6.86 12.46 -6.38
CA ARG A 108 -7.95 12.98 -5.54
C ARG A 108 -7.54 13.16 -4.06
N GLY A 109 -6.29 12.84 -3.70
CA GLY A 109 -5.78 12.99 -2.34
C GLY A 109 -6.23 11.90 -1.36
N PHE A 110 -6.67 10.74 -1.85
CA PHE A 110 -7.07 9.61 -1.01
C PHE A 110 -6.03 8.49 -0.97
N ALA A 111 -5.28 8.26 -2.06
CA ALA A 111 -4.23 7.26 -2.06
C ALA A 111 -2.85 7.92 -1.88
N HIS A 112 -2.00 7.32 -1.05
CA HIS A 112 -0.71 7.87 -0.70
C HIS A 112 0.39 6.83 -0.77
N SER A 113 1.61 7.28 -1.06
CA SER A 113 2.81 6.45 -1.10
C SER A 113 3.89 6.97 -0.17
N ILE A 114 4.69 6.04 0.35
CA ILE A 114 5.98 6.34 0.99
C ILE A 114 7.06 5.67 0.15
N GLU A 115 7.91 6.47 -0.47
CA GLU A 115 8.96 5.98 -1.36
C GLU A 115 10.32 6.04 -0.68
N CYS A 116 11.07 4.94 -0.79
CA CYS A 116 12.41 4.80 -0.23
C CYS A 116 13.42 4.73 -1.38
N TRP A 117 14.34 5.68 -1.42
CA TRP A 117 15.33 5.86 -2.49
C TRP A 117 16.74 5.52 -1.99
N ASP A 118 17.48 4.72 -2.76
CA ASP A 118 18.92 4.50 -2.60
C ASP A 118 19.63 5.23 -3.74
N GLY A 119 20.16 6.43 -3.43
CA GLY A 119 20.54 7.41 -4.45
C GLY A 119 19.35 7.81 -5.34
N ASN A 120 19.44 7.53 -6.64
CA ASN A 120 18.39 7.81 -7.63
C ASN A 120 17.46 6.61 -7.89
N ARG A 121 17.75 5.45 -7.30
CA ARG A 121 16.97 4.23 -7.50
C ARG A 121 15.83 4.19 -6.49
N LEU A 122 14.61 3.94 -6.97
CA LEU A 122 13.48 3.57 -6.11
C LEU A 122 13.75 2.18 -5.54
N ALA A 123 14.16 2.13 -4.28
CA ALA A 123 14.71 0.97 -3.60
C ALA A 123 13.63 0.12 -2.91
N GLY A 124 12.45 0.69 -2.70
CA GLY A 124 11.29 0.05 -2.10
C GLY A 124 10.32 1.10 -1.59
N GLY A 125 9.28 0.64 -0.92
CA GLY A 125 8.26 1.52 -0.36
C GLY A 125 6.93 0.81 -0.24
N LEU A 126 5.88 1.60 -0.03
CA LEU A 126 4.51 1.13 0.08
C LEU A 126 3.54 2.18 -0.46
N TYR A 127 2.33 1.74 -0.75
CA TYR A 127 1.19 2.64 -0.96
C TYR A 127 -0.02 2.17 -0.15
N GLY A 128 -0.96 3.08 0.05
CA GLY A 128 -2.21 2.79 0.74
C GLY A 128 -3.27 3.85 0.49
N LEU A 129 -4.43 3.66 1.11
CA LEU A 129 -5.57 4.58 1.05
C LEU A 129 -5.80 5.21 2.42
N ALA A 130 -6.00 6.52 2.47
CA ALA A 130 -6.41 7.25 3.65
C ALA A 130 -7.90 7.61 3.55
N LEU A 131 -8.67 7.28 4.58
CA LEU A 131 -10.06 7.69 4.71
C LEU A 131 -10.33 8.14 6.15
N GLY A 132 -10.53 9.44 6.33
CA GLY A 132 -10.60 10.04 7.67
C GLY A 132 -9.31 9.82 8.45
N ARG A 133 -9.39 9.11 9.58
CA ARG A 133 -8.23 8.77 10.46
C ARG A 133 -7.81 7.31 10.36
N ALA A 134 -8.25 6.61 9.31
CA ALA A 134 -7.83 5.26 8.97
C ALA A 134 -6.91 5.26 7.75
N PHE A 135 -5.85 4.48 7.81
CA PHE A 135 -4.97 4.20 6.67
C PHE A 135 -5.01 2.71 6.36
N PHE A 136 -5.30 2.37 5.12
CA PHE A 136 -5.35 1.01 4.60
C PHE A 136 -4.07 0.75 3.81
N GLY A 137 -3.15 -0.04 4.36
CA GLY A 137 -1.89 -0.36 3.71
C GLY A 137 -2.11 -1.40 2.62
N GLU A 138 -2.01 -1.03 1.34
CA GLU A 138 -2.39 -1.92 0.23
C GLU A 138 -1.28 -2.88 -0.16
N SER A 139 -0.09 -2.36 -0.44
CA SER A 139 1.03 -3.18 -0.82
C SER A 139 2.36 -2.52 -0.49
N MET A 140 3.37 -3.35 -0.30
CA MET A 140 4.71 -2.95 0.06
C MET A 140 5.71 -3.79 -0.74
N VAL A 141 6.81 -3.17 -1.16
CA VAL A 141 7.83 -3.81 -2.00
C VAL A 141 9.23 -3.40 -1.57
N THR A 142 10.18 -4.33 -1.70
CA THR A 142 11.60 -4.09 -1.41
C THR A 142 12.45 -4.57 -2.58
N ARG A 143 13.40 -3.75 -3.02
CA ARG A 143 14.41 -4.07 -4.03
C ARG A 143 15.83 -3.97 -3.48
N VAL A 144 15.99 -3.17 -2.42
CA VAL A 144 17.20 -3.11 -1.60
C VAL A 144 16.83 -3.55 -0.18
N ARG A 145 17.72 -4.29 0.47
CA ARG A 145 17.50 -4.77 1.84
C ARG A 145 17.08 -3.62 2.77
N ASP A 146 16.03 -3.86 3.55
CA ASP A 146 15.42 -2.95 4.54
C ASP A 146 14.71 -1.71 4.01
N ALA A 147 14.73 -1.43 2.70
CA ALA A 147 14.08 -0.24 2.14
C ALA A 147 12.58 -0.14 2.49
N SER A 148 11.85 -1.26 2.38
CA SER A 148 10.43 -1.31 2.72
C SER A 148 10.15 -1.17 4.21
N LYS A 149 11.00 -1.76 5.07
CA LYS A 149 10.90 -1.62 6.53
C LYS A 149 11.12 -0.18 6.99
N VAL A 150 12.05 0.50 6.34
CA VAL A 150 12.32 1.93 6.56
C VAL A 150 11.10 2.76 6.13
N ALA A 151 10.55 2.52 4.93
CA ALA A 151 9.32 3.18 4.49
C ALA A 151 8.15 2.93 5.45
N PHE A 152 7.99 1.71 5.94
CA PHE A 152 6.95 1.34 6.89
C PHE A 152 7.09 2.04 8.25
N ALA A 153 8.31 2.11 8.80
CA ALA A 153 8.56 2.87 10.02
C ALA A 153 8.22 4.37 9.85
N HIS A 154 8.52 4.95 8.68
CA HIS A 154 8.13 6.31 8.33
C HIS A 154 6.62 6.48 8.20
N LEU A 155 5.91 5.53 7.60
CA LEU A 155 4.45 5.52 7.56
C LEU A 155 3.89 5.58 8.99
N VAL A 156 4.29 4.67 9.86
CA VAL A 156 3.79 4.62 11.25
C VAL A 156 4.04 5.96 11.97
N ALA A 157 5.23 6.53 11.83
CA ALA A 157 5.54 7.83 12.43
C ALA A 157 4.63 8.96 11.89
N ARG A 158 4.37 9.00 10.58
CA ARG A 158 3.46 9.98 9.95
C ARG A 158 2.02 9.80 10.40
N LEU A 159 1.53 8.56 10.49
CA LEU A 159 0.18 8.26 10.95
C LEU A 159 -0.02 8.72 12.40
N LYS A 160 0.94 8.45 13.29
CA LYS A 160 0.91 8.97 14.66
C LYS A 160 0.89 10.49 14.71
N ALA A 161 1.79 11.15 13.98
CA ALA A 161 1.86 12.61 13.94
C ALA A 161 0.58 13.23 13.35
N GLY A 162 -0.06 12.57 12.40
CA GLY A 162 -1.32 12.99 11.79
C GLY A 162 -2.58 12.64 12.59
N GLY A 163 -2.44 12.04 13.78
CA GLY A 163 -3.58 11.67 14.62
C GLY A 163 -4.46 10.55 14.05
N PHE A 164 -3.89 9.68 13.19
CA PHE A 164 -4.56 8.48 12.73
C PHE A 164 -4.72 7.48 13.87
N THR A 165 -5.79 6.70 13.83
CA THR A 165 -6.15 5.74 14.88
C THR A 165 -6.12 4.29 14.39
N LEU A 166 -6.09 4.08 13.07
CA LEU A 166 -6.15 2.76 12.46
C LEU A 166 -5.13 2.66 11.32
N LEU A 167 -4.29 1.62 11.39
CA LEU A 167 -3.51 1.11 10.26
C LEU A 167 -4.02 -0.30 9.96
N ASP A 168 -4.75 -0.42 8.86
CA ASP A 168 -5.32 -1.67 8.37
C ASP A 168 -4.33 -2.41 7.46
N CYS A 169 -4.21 -3.73 7.66
CA CYS A 169 -3.33 -4.62 6.91
C CYS A 169 -4.13 -5.71 6.18
N GLN A 170 -5.45 -5.55 6.04
CA GLN A 170 -6.40 -6.49 5.46
C GLN A 170 -6.43 -7.88 6.16
N PHE A 171 -5.47 -8.77 5.87
CA PHE A 171 -5.44 -10.18 6.27
C PHE A 171 -4.17 -10.59 7.01
#